data_AF-A0A2K5DXB6-F1
#
_entry.id   AF-A0A2K5DXB6-F1
#
_cell.length_a   1.000
_cell.length_b   1.000
_cell.length_c   1.000
_cell.angle_alpha   90.00
_cell.angle_beta   90.00
_cell.angle_gamma   90.00
#
_symmetry.space_group_name_H-M   'P 1'
#
loop_
_entity.id
_entity.type
_entity.pdbx_description
1 polymer ?
#
loop_
_entity_poly.entity_id
_entity_poly.type
_entity_poly.pdbx_seq_one_letter_code
_entity_poly.pdbx_strand_id
1 'polypeptide(L)'
;MPVLAPPADRSQDARIGAPAWREEVQAMARTAHILTDRCGQEAVTLWQPKDTVLDPNLAHHLGRAAYIQPWRFRVEMLKGGGTEEKPPPGEGVTLWKGKVKLPAWYARLPLPLHRQACALQTAEMVHSHARGARLTAARLGRAQQQINGRVRQLLRQREVTDHRLSEVRKGLLINQQSVKLRGYRPKSEKVPDKADSMLTWEKEELKSMKRKMERDMEKSEVLLKTLASCRDTLAFCFKERLQAVDLMNQPLDKVLEQAGRHSWVNLSRAPTPRTQGQKTPPPDPVGTYTPALVPTKTPLTISRLLVESKDTLVEMAKNEADVGKQHLQISDRVSASLAQKARETLELKERLNMTLGLMRGTIHRCAKYSQEMHTTCGLIKGPLWKGHLETGEKLNRPLVRMYQRHVGTQLPEAARLAQGTDKVQRHITHVEKNLDELLATHKSLTWGLNCKNVGLEVDHSVVRLRLRQRHPRVCYEQAQRLVKHWDPSSPPPPRSKSSADP
;
A
#
# COMPACT_ATOMS: atom_id res chain seq x y z
N MET A 1 7.97 31.86 38.51
CA MET A 1 7.33 31.57 37.22
C MET A 1 7.71 30.17 36.78
N PRO A 2 6.87 29.14 37.02
CA PRO A 2 7.12 27.81 36.50
C PRO A 2 6.84 27.80 34.98
N VAL A 3 7.82 27.38 34.19
CA VAL A 3 7.63 27.17 32.76
C VAL A 3 6.78 25.91 32.57
N LEU A 4 5.51 26.09 32.26
CA LEU A 4 4.61 25.02 31.85
C LEU A 4 5.12 24.43 30.53
N ALA A 5 5.84 23.31 30.61
CA ALA A 5 6.03 22.45 29.45
C ALA A 5 4.66 21.89 29.03
N PRO A 6 4.24 22.03 27.76
CA PRO A 6 2.94 21.56 27.33
C PRO A 6 2.87 20.02 27.38
N PRO A 7 1.77 19.42 27.86
CA PRO A 7 1.61 17.98 27.86
C PRO A 7 1.45 17.50 26.41
N ALA A 8 2.52 16.91 25.87
CA ALA A 8 2.51 16.27 24.56
C ALA A 8 1.84 14.88 24.62
N ASP A 9 0.59 14.85 25.10
CA ASP A 9 -0.33 13.71 24.96
C ASP A 9 -0.83 13.60 23.52
N ARG A 10 0.12 13.36 22.61
CA ARG A 10 -0.17 12.71 21.34
C ARG A 10 -0.62 11.28 21.66
N SER A 11 -1.89 11.02 21.39
CA SER A 11 -2.61 9.77 21.60
C SER A 11 -1.73 8.51 21.47
N GLN A 12 -1.97 7.55 22.36
CA GLN A 12 -1.20 6.29 22.41
C GLN A 12 -1.26 5.54 21.06
N ASP A 13 -2.35 5.67 20.30
CA ASP A 13 -2.55 5.10 18.96
C ASP A 13 -1.66 5.69 17.85
N ALA A 14 -1.11 6.89 18.02
CA ALA A 14 -0.29 7.56 17.00
C ALA A 14 1.17 7.08 16.95
N ARG A 15 1.62 6.27 17.93
CA ARG A 15 3.03 5.89 18.13
C ARG A 15 3.34 4.52 17.52
N ILE A 16 4.60 4.25 17.19
CA ILE A 16 4.98 3.12 16.29
C ILE A 16 5.97 2.12 16.91
N GLY A 17 6.89 2.55 17.77
CA GLY A 17 7.73 1.61 18.53
C GLY A 17 6.92 0.68 19.44
N ALA A 18 7.49 -0.49 19.77
CA ALA A 18 6.88 -1.44 20.70
C ALA A 18 6.64 -0.81 22.10
N PRO A 19 5.55 -1.15 22.81
CA PRO A 19 5.28 -0.63 24.15
C PRO A 19 6.37 -1.06 25.15
N ALA A 20 6.88 -2.29 25.06
CA ALA A 20 7.95 -2.82 25.91
C ALA A 20 9.20 -1.91 25.97
N TRP A 21 9.65 -1.32 24.86
CA TRP A 21 10.80 -0.40 24.87
C TRP A 21 10.50 0.89 25.63
N ARG A 22 9.24 1.36 25.60
CA ARG A 22 8.81 2.50 26.39
C ARG A 22 8.63 2.08 27.85
N GLU A 23 8.15 0.89 28.14
CA GLU A 23 8.01 0.37 29.50
C GLU A 23 9.38 0.15 30.17
N GLU A 24 10.39 -0.37 29.47
CA GLU A 24 11.77 -0.47 29.98
C GLU A 24 12.43 0.90 30.19
N VAL A 25 12.33 1.81 29.21
CA VAL A 25 12.90 3.16 29.32
C VAL A 25 12.14 4.03 30.32
N GLN A 26 10.82 3.87 30.42
CA GLN A 26 10.03 4.50 31.47
C GLN A 26 10.25 3.83 32.82
N ALA A 27 10.52 2.53 32.92
CA ALA A 27 10.89 1.89 34.18
C ALA A 27 12.22 2.46 34.68
N MET A 28 13.25 2.51 33.83
CA MET A 28 14.53 3.16 34.16
C MET A 28 14.38 4.65 34.50
N ALA A 29 13.54 5.39 33.75
CA ALA A 29 13.27 6.79 34.04
C ALA A 29 12.43 6.97 35.32
N ARG A 30 11.47 6.10 35.62
CA ARG A 30 10.66 6.09 36.85
C ARG A 30 11.51 5.72 38.05
N THR A 31 12.43 4.75 37.97
CA THR A 31 13.36 4.45 39.07
C THR A 31 14.29 5.63 39.36
N ALA A 32 14.71 6.38 38.33
CA ALA A 32 15.43 7.63 38.51
C ALA A 32 14.54 8.74 39.11
N HIS A 33 13.30 8.91 38.62
CA HIS A 33 12.35 9.89 39.12
C HIS A 33 11.97 9.63 40.58
N ILE A 34 11.63 8.40 40.95
CA ILE A 34 11.28 8.00 42.32
C ILE A 34 12.44 8.30 43.30
N LEU A 35 13.70 8.20 42.88
CA LEU A 35 14.85 8.61 43.70
C LEU A 35 14.96 10.13 43.85
N THR A 36 14.71 10.92 42.79
CA THR A 36 14.65 12.39 42.91
C THR A 36 13.42 12.90 43.66
N ASP A 37 12.26 12.28 43.47
CA ASP A 37 10.98 12.67 44.07
C ASP A 37 11.00 12.38 45.57
N ARG A 38 11.57 11.25 46.00
CA ARG A 38 11.79 10.94 47.42
C ARG A 38 12.69 11.99 48.09
N CYS A 39 13.77 12.42 47.44
CA CYS A 39 14.61 13.51 47.94
C CYS A 39 13.94 14.89 47.90
N GLY A 40 12.90 15.09 47.06
CA GLY A 40 12.11 16.32 47.02
C GLY A 40 10.98 16.36 48.06
N GLN A 41 10.34 15.22 48.32
CA GLN A 41 9.17 15.11 49.22
C GLN A 41 9.56 15.28 50.70
N GLU A 42 10.74 14.85 51.11
CA GLU A 42 11.28 15.05 52.47
C GLU A 42 11.56 16.55 52.79
N ALA A 43 11.58 17.44 51.79
CA ALA A 43 11.87 18.87 51.97
C ALA A 43 10.62 19.78 52.06
N VAL A 44 9.42 19.26 51.80
CA VAL A 44 8.19 20.07 51.63
C VAL A 44 7.12 19.82 52.71
N THR A 45 7.24 18.74 53.50
CA THR A 45 6.29 18.38 54.58
C THR A 45 6.34 19.29 55.82
N LEU A 46 7.12 20.38 55.79
CA LEU A 46 7.28 21.32 56.90
C LEU A 46 6.39 22.57 56.82
N TRP A 47 5.67 22.81 55.71
CA TRP A 47 4.90 24.04 55.54
C TRP A 47 3.47 23.85 54.99
N GLN A 48 2.53 24.04 55.92
CA GLN A 48 1.14 24.49 55.78
C GLN A 48 -0.02 23.48 55.68
N PRO A 49 -1.22 23.87 56.18
CA PRO A 49 -2.22 22.95 56.71
C PRO A 49 -3.49 22.82 55.84
N LYS A 50 -4.43 22.04 56.39
CA LYS A 50 -5.74 21.67 55.86
C LYS A 50 -6.63 22.88 55.56
N ASP A 51 -7.12 22.96 54.32
CA ASP A 51 -8.55 22.96 53.95
C ASP A 51 -8.77 23.69 52.62
N THR A 52 -9.51 23.07 51.70
CA THR A 52 -10.29 23.79 50.67
C THR A 52 -11.38 22.86 50.15
N VAL A 53 -12.61 23.34 50.23
CA VAL A 53 -13.84 22.59 49.97
C VAL A 53 -14.15 22.59 48.47
N LEU A 54 -14.53 21.43 47.92
CA LEU A 54 -15.20 21.33 46.62
C LEU A 54 -16.65 21.81 46.74
N ASP A 55 -17.21 22.37 45.66
CA ASP A 55 -18.65 22.46 45.47
C ASP A 55 -19.02 22.17 43.98
N PRO A 56 -20.22 21.64 43.68
CA PRO A 56 -20.27 20.25 43.24
C PRO A 56 -21.23 20.06 42.05
N ASN A 57 -21.10 20.90 41.02
CA ASN A 57 -22.08 20.99 39.93
C ASN A 57 -21.49 20.62 38.56
N LEU A 58 -21.33 19.32 38.29
CA LEU A 58 -21.60 18.74 36.97
C LEU A 58 -21.68 17.19 37.03
N ALA A 59 -22.84 16.62 36.75
CA ALA A 59 -23.02 15.18 36.53
C ALA A 59 -23.83 14.97 35.24
N HIS A 60 -23.28 14.36 34.19
CA HIS A 60 -23.20 12.89 34.02
C HIS A 60 -24.55 12.16 33.83
N HIS A 61 -25.59 12.92 33.50
CA HIS A 61 -26.72 12.53 32.67
C HIS A 61 -26.79 13.58 31.53
N LEU A 62 -27.16 13.30 30.28
CA LEU A 62 -28.12 12.35 29.74
C LEU A 62 -27.57 11.66 28.49
N GLY A 63 -27.77 10.35 28.36
CA GLY A 63 -27.27 9.57 27.22
C GLY A 63 -28.29 9.32 26.10
N ARG A 64 -27.79 9.37 24.87
CA ARG A 64 -28.21 8.58 23.68
C ARG A 64 -29.65 8.67 23.10
N ALA A 65 -29.67 9.19 21.87
CA ALA A 65 -30.03 8.49 20.62
C ALA A 65 -31.48 8.09 20.30
N ALA A 66 -31.98 8.64 19.18
CA ALA A 66 -33.08 8.20 18.29
C ALA A 66 -33.37 9.39 17.32
N TYR A 67 -33.79 9.28 16.04
CA TYR A 67 -33.85 8.17 15.06
C TYR A 67 -34.23 8.75 13.66
N ILE A 68 -34.00 7.99 12.58
CA ILE A 68 -34.66 8.02 11.24
C ILE A 68 -34.31 9.18 10.27
N GLN A 69 -34.20 8.84 8.98
CA GLN A 69 -33.79 9.68 7.84
C GLN A 69 -34.96 9.98 6.84
N PRO A 70 -34.75 10.66 5.67
CA PRO A 70 -35.78 11.46 5.01
C PRO A 70 -36.38 10.87 3.72
N TRP A 71 -37.51 11.42 3.29
CA TRP A 71 -38.00 11.39 1.91
C TRP A 71 -38.43 12.82 1.54
N ARG A 72 -37.82 13.53 0.58
CA ARG A 72 -37.47 13.24 -0.83
C ARG A 72 -38.68 13.16 -1.76
N PHE A 73 -38.66 14.05 -2.75
CA PHE A 73 -39.56 14.12 -3.89
C PHE A 73 -39.66 12.77 -4.60
N ARG A 74 -40.88 12.40 -5.00
CA ARG A 74 -41.13 11.24 -5.86
C ARG A 74 -40.73 11.57 -7.29
N VAL A 75 -39.44 11.43 -7.54
CA VAL A 75 -38.90 11.25 -8.88
C VAL A 75 -39.24 9.83 -9.34
N GLU A 76 -40.49 9.63 -9.77
CA GLU A 76 -40.94 8.36 -10.33
C GLU A 76 -40.50 8.27 -11.80
N MET A 77 -39.46 7.46 -12.01
CA MET A 77 -39.02 7.01 -13.34
C MET A 77 -40.14 6.21 -14.02
N LEU A 78 -40.97 6.90 -14.81
CA LEU A 78 -41.75 6.25 -15.86
C LEU A 78 -40.76 5.47 -16.75
N LYS A 79 -41.11 4.22 -17.13
CA LYS A 79 -40.17 3.26 -17.76
C LYS A 79 -39.73 3.61 -19.19
N GLY A 80 -39.91 4.85 -19.62
CA GLY A 80 -39.11 5.52 -20.64
C GLY A 80 -37.78 6.10 -20.11
N GLY A 81 -37.47 5.94 -18.83
CA GLY A 81 -36.20 6.35 -18.21
C GLY A 81 -36.06 7.85 -17.95
N GLY A 82 -37.13 8.62 -18.18
CA GLY A 82 -37.22 10.04 -17.82
C GLY A 82 -37.74 10.22 -16.40
N THR A 83 -37.00 10.99 -15.61
CA THR A 83 -37.43 11.57 -14.35
C THR A 83 -38.31 12.79 -14.64
N GLU A 84 -39.58 12.57 -14.97
CA GLU A 84 -40.50 13.69 -15.25
C GLU A 84 -41.21 14.11 -13.96
N GLU A 85 -40.58 15.06 -13.25
CA GLU A 85 -41.29 15.89 -12.29
C GLU A 85 -42.43 16.59 -13.03
N LYS A 86 -43.69 16.36 -12.61
CA LYS A 86 -44.83 17.08 -13.17
C LYS A 86 -45.05 18.39 -12.41
N PRO A 87 -44.73 19.56 -13.00
CA PRO A 87 -45.53 20.74 -12.76
C PRO A 87 -46.97 20.54 -13.31
N PRO A 88 -47.95 21.35 -12.86
CA PRO A 88 -49.37 21.23 -13.24
C PRO A 88 -49.68 21.61 -14.73
N PRO A 89 -50.92 21.38 -15.25
CA PRO A 89 -51.15 20.78 -16.60
C PRO A 89 -51.71 21.70 -17.74
N GLY A 90 -51.89 21.15 -18.96
CA GLY A 90 -52.53 21.76 -20.17
C GLY A 90 -52.75 20.78 -21.37
N GLU A 91 -53.54 21.14 -22.41
CA GLU A 91 -54.25 20.19 -23.34
C GLU A 91 -53.96 20.25 -24.89
N GLY A 92 -54.29 19.16 -25.64
CA GLY A 92 -54.54 19.10 -27.13
C GLY A 92 -53.56 18.27 -28.02
N VAL A 93 -53.75 17.88 -29.32
CA VAL A 93 -54.86 17.60 -30.30
C VAL A 93 -54.32 16.61 -31.40
N THR A 94 -55.12 16.03 -32.35
CA THR A 94 -54.67 15.01 -33.38
C THR A 94 -55.37 15.06 -34.78
N LEU A 95 -54.87 14.36 -35.84
CA LEU A 95 -55.52 14.19 -37.19
C LEU A 95 -55.14 12.89 -38.02
N TRP A 96 -55.71 12.68 -39.24
CA TRP A 96 -56.25 11.37 -39.82
C TRP A 96 -55.55 10.64 -41.05
N LYS A 97 -56.21 9.61 -41.68
CA LYS A 97 -55.77 8.53 -42.67
C LYS A 97 -56.45 8.51 -44.09
N GLY A 98 -55.94 7.72 -45.09
CA GLY A 98 -56.62 7.37 -46.40
C GLY A 98 -56.03 6.19 -47.26
N LYS A 99 -56.72 5.67 -48.33
CA LYS A 99 -56.38 4.45 -49.19
C LYS A 99 -56.88 4.52 -50.69
N VAL A 100 -56.28 3.74 -51.65
CA VAL A 100 -56.75 3.49 -53.07
C VAL A 100 -56.39 2.06 -53.62
N LYS A 101 -56.97 1.57 -54.76
CA LYS A 101 -56.82 0.23 -55.44
C LYS A 101 -55.94 0.22 -56.74
N LEU A 102 -55.72 -0.95 -57.39
CA LEU A 102 -54.72 -1.25 -58.48
C LEU A 102 -55.30 -1.80 -59.83
N PRO A 103 -54.54 -1.80 -60.97
CA PRO A 103 -55.06 -2.08 -62.33
C PRO A 103 -54.46 -3.28 -63.13
N ALA A 104 -55.15 -3.66 -64.23
CA ALA A 104 -54.70 -4.29 -65.50
C ALA A 104 -54.00 -5.68 -65.62
N TRP A 105 -53.16 -6.17 -64.70
CA TRP A 105 -52.30 -7.36 -64.97
C TRP A 105 -52.95 -8.74 -64.63
N TYR A 106 -54.15 -8.99 -65.19
CA TYR A 106 -55.01 -10.15 -64.85
C TYR A 106 -55.31 -11.12 -66.01
N ALA A 107 -54.52 -11.12 -67.10
CA ALA A 107 -54.70 -12.00 -68.27
C ALA A 107 -53.84 -13.29 -68.22
N ARG A 108 -54.32 -14.39 -68.83
CA ARG A 108 -53.76 -15.76 -68.69
C ARG A 108 -53.14 -16.37 -69.96
N LEU A 109 -52.40 -15.59 -70.78
CA LEU A 109 -51.64 -16.13 -71.93
C LEU A 109 -50.17 -15.65 -71.88
N PRO A 110 -49.18 -16.52 -72.14
CA PRO A 110 -47.77 -16.11 -72.19
C PRO A 110 -47.48 -15.31 -73.48
N LEU A 111 -46.87 -14.14 -73.31
CA LEU A 111 -46.63 -13.17 -74.39
C LEU A 111 -45.37 -13.51 -75.24
N PRO A 112 -45.24 -13.03 -76.49
CA PRO A 112 -44.11 -13.35 -77.38
C PRO A 112 -42.71 -13.02 -76.84
N LEU A 113 -42.61 -12.13 -75.85
CA LEU A 113 -41.35 -11.78 -75.18
C LEU A 113 -40.97 -12.72 -74.02
N HIS A 114 -41.72 -13.80 -73.76
CA HIS A 114 -41.57 -14.64 -72.57
C HIS A 114 -40.12 -15.13 -72.35
N ARG A 115 -39.39 -15.52 -73.41
CA ARG A 115 -37.98 -15.94 -73.30
C ARG A 115 -37.05 -14.81 -72.83
N GLN A 116 -37.23 -13.59 -73.36
CA GLN A 116 -36.46 -12.42 -72.90
C GLN A 116 -36.90 -11.97 -71.50
N ALA A 117 -38.19 -12.04 -71.17
CA ALA A 117 -38.69 -11.78 -69.83
C ALA A 117 -38.12 -12.76 -68.80
N CYS A 118 -38.07 -14.06 -69.11
CA CYS A 118 -37.43 -15.07 -68.25
C CYS A 118 -35.90 -14.87 -68.16
N ALA A 119 -35.23 -14.52 -69.26
CA ALA A 119 -33.80 -14.19 -69.23
C ALA A 119 -33.51 -12.97 -68.35
N LEU A 120 -34.34 -11.91 -68.44
CA LEU A 120 -34.27 -10.72 -67.59
C LEU A 120 -34.59 -11.06 -66.12
N GLN A 121 -35.58 -11.90 -65.84
CA GLN A 121 -35.88 -12.38 -64.49
C GLN A 121 -34.71 -13.19 -63.89
N THR A 122 -34.08 -14.07 -64.67
CA THR A 122 -32.90 -14.83 -64.22
C THR A 122 -31.69 -13.93 -64.02
N ALA A 123 -31.45 -12.95 -64.91
CA ALA A 123 -30.41 -11.96 -64.73
C ALA A 123 -30.66 -11.07 -63.50
N GLU A 124 -31.92 -10.65 -63.28
CA GLU A 124 -32.32 -9.90 -62.08
C GLU A 124 -32.10 -10.71 -60.81
N MET A 125 -32.44 -12.01 -60.80
CA MET A 125 -32.14 -12.92 -59.70
C MET A 125 -30.63 -13.03 -59.45
N VAL A 126 -29.82 -13.26 -60.48
CA VAL A 126 -28.34 -13.33 -60.37
C VAL A 126 -27.76 -12.00 -59.86
N HIS A 127 -28.20 -10.85 -60.39
CA HIS A 127 -27.79 -9.54 -59.91
C HIS A 127 -28.29 -9.25 -58.48
N SER A 128 -29.46 -9.77 -58.08
CA SER A 128 -29.94 -9.68 -56.69
C SER A 128 -29.07 -10.51 -55.74
N HIS A 129 -28.66 -11.71 -56.15
CA HIS A 129 -27.78 -12.58 -55.39
C HIS A 129 -26.39 -11.96 -55.24
N ALA A 130 -25.79 -11.49 -56.34
CA ALA A 130 -24.48 -10.83 -56.32
C ALA A 130 -24.47 -9.53 -55.48
N ARG A 131 -25.55 -8.73 -55.53
CA ARG A 131 -25.72 -7.55 -54.65
C ARG A 131 -25.85 -7.96 -53.18
N GLY A 132 -26.59 -9.04 -52.89
CA GLY A 132 -26.70 -9.62 -51.55
C GLY A 132 -25.37 -10.14 -51.00
N ALA A 133 -24.61 -10.88 -51.82
CA ALA A 133 -23.28 -11.40 -51.48
C ALA A 133 -22.25 -10.29 -51.23
N ARG A 134 -22.26 -9.21 -52.03
CA ARG A 134 -21.44 -8.01 -51.79
C ARG A 134 -21.79 -7.32 -50.48
N LEU A 135 -23.08 -7.16 -50.20
CA LEU A 135 -23.57 -6.53 -48.98
C LEU A 135 -23.24 -7.37 -47.74
N THR A 136 -23.28 -8.70 -47.80
CA THR A 136 -22.83 -9.56 -46.70
C THR A 136 -21.31 -9.57 -46.56
N ALA A 137 -20.53 -9.60 -47.65
CA ALA A 137 -19.08 -9.48 -47.61
C ALA A 137 -18.62 -8.13 -46.99
N ALA A 138 -19.18 -7.00 -47.44
CA ALA A 138 -18.87 -5.68 -46.91
C ALA A 138 -19.22 -5.55 -45.41
N ARG A 139 -20.31 -6.20 -45.00
CA ARG A 139 -20.70 -6.35 -43.58
C ARG A 139 -19.66 -7.16 -42.80
N LEU A 140 -19.25 -8.34 -43.28
CA LEU A 140 -18.25 -9.18 -42.61
C LEU A 140 -16.90 -8.46 -42.49
N GLY A 141 -16.47 -7.74 -43.53
CA GLY A 141 -15.24 -6.94 -43.52
C GLY A 141 -15.24 -5.85 -42.45
N ARG A 142 -16.35 -5.10 -42.29
CA ARG A 142 -16.47 -4.11 -41.20
C ARG A 142 -16.48 -4.75 -39.81
N ALA A 143 -17.11 -5.92 -39.62
CA ALA A 143 -17.05 -6.64 -38.34
C ALA A 143 -15.63 -7.13 -38.02
N GLN A 144 -14.90 -7.65 -39.02
CA GLN A 144 -13.50 -8.05 -38.87
C GLN A 144 -12.61 -6.85 -38.50
N GLN A 145 -12.81 -5.67 -39.12
CA GLN A 145 -12.12 -4.43 -38.74
C GLN A 145 -12.42 -4.00 -37.30
N GLN A 146 -13.67 -4.11 -36.84
CA GLN A 146 -14.06 -3.81 -35.45
C GLN A 146 -13.41 -4.76 -34.45
N ILE A 147 -13.41 -6.07 -34.72
CA ILE A 147 -12.71 -7.07 -33.88
C ILE A 147 -11.21 -6.80 -33.87
N ASN A 148 -10.58 -6.52 -35.01
CA ASN A 148 -9.17 -6.12 -35.09
C ASN A 148 -8.89 -4.81 -34.34
N GLY A 149 -9.88 -3.91 -34.23
CA GLY A 149 -9.82 -2.73 -33.35
C GLY A 149 -9.83 -3.12 -31.87
N ARG A 150 -10.74 -4.01 -31.45
CA ARG A 150 -10.84 -4.51 -30.06
C ARG A 150 -9.61 -5.31 -29.63
N VAL A 151 -9.09 -6.19 -30.47
CA VAL A 151 -7.85 -6.94 -30.21
C VAL A 151 -6.68 -5.98 -29.96
N ARG A 152 -6.52 -4.94 -30.80
CA ARG A 152 -5.48 -3.90 -30.59
C ARG A 152 -5.68 -3.10 -29.29
N GLN A 153 -6.93 -2.80 -28.91
CA GLN A 153 -7.23 -2.13 -27.64
C GLN A 153 -6.92 -3.02 -26.43
N LEU A 154 -7.30 -4.31 -26.47
CA LEU A 154 -7.00 -5.28 -25.43
C LEU A 154 -5.50 -5.51 -25.26
N LEU A 155 -4.73 -5.62 -26.36
CA LEU A 155 -3.27 -5.76 -26.28
C LEU A 155 -2.61 -4.54 -25.63
N ARG A 156 -3.00 -3.31 -26.02
CA ARG A 156 -2.52 -2.08 -25.37
C ARG A 156 -2.88 -2.02 -23.89
N GLN A 157 -4.11 -2.37 -23.52
CA GLN A 157 -4.50 -2.41 -22.11
C GLN A 157 -3.70 -3.47 -21.34
N ARG A 158 -3.39 -4.62 -21.98
CA ARG A 158 -2.57 -5.69 -21.42
C ARG A 158 -1.14 -5.20 -21.12
N GLU A 159 -0.54 -4.42 -22.02
CA GLU A 159 0.78 -3.79 -21.83
C GLU A 159 0.76 -2.84 -20.61
N VAL A 160 -0.26 -1.98 -20.49
CA VAL A 160 -0.41 -1.07 -19.33
C VAL A 160 -0.59 -1.87 -18.03
N THR A 161 -1.42 -2.91 -18.04
CA THR A 161 -1.59 -3.76 -16.86
C THR A 161 -0.33 -4.53 -16.51
N ASP A 162 0.44 -5.05 -17.48
CA ASP A 162 1.70 -5.75 -17.18
C ASP A 162 2.76 -4.80 -16.62
N HIS A 163 2.84 -3.56 -17.13
CA HIS A 163 3.68 -2.52 -16.56
C HIS A 163 3.33 -2.23 -15.09
N ARG A 164 2.05 -2.00 -14.78
CA ARG A 164 1.57 -1.79 -13.40
C ARG A 164 1.79 -3.03 -12.51
N LEU A 165 1.68 -4.24 -13.07
CA LEU A 165 1.95 -5.50 -12.36
C LEU A 165 3.45 -5.64 -12.06
N SER A 166 4.33 -5.17 -12.95
CA SER A 166 5.78 -5.08 -12.71
C SER A 166 6.11 -4.14 -11.55
N GLU A 167 5.38 -3.04 -11.38
CA GLU A 167 5.52 -2.13 -10.23
C GLU A 167 5.08 -2.81 -8.93
N VAL A 168 3.95 -3.54 -8.92
CA VAL A 168 3.51 -4.30 -7.73
C VAL A 168 4.51 -5.41 -7.38
N ARG A 169 5.09 -6.09 -8.38
CA ARG A 169 6.19 -7.08 -8.19
C ARG A 169 7.45 -6.41 -7.61
N LYS A 170 7.77 -5.18 -8.04
CA LYS A 170 8.85 -4.35 -7.49
C LYS A 170 8.56 -3.93 -6.06
N GLY A 171 7.34 -3.53 -5.72
CA GLY A 171 6.90 -3.25 -4.35
C GLY A 171 7.08 -4.45 -3.42
N LEU A 172 6.68 -5.65 -3.86
CA LEU A 172 6.89 -6.91 -3.11
C LEU A 172 8.37 -7.20 -2.86
N LEU A 173 9.24 -6.86 -3.81
CA LEU A 173 10.68 -7.05 -3.70
C LEU A 173 11.32 -6.03 -2.75
N ILE A 174 10.89 -4.76 -2.79
CA ILE A 174 11.27 -3.71 -1.83
C ILE A 174 10.83 -4.08 -0.41
N ASN A 175 9.63 -4.63 -0.24
CA ASN A 175 9.14 -5.13 1.05
C ASN A 175 10.03 -6.25 1.59
N GLN A 176 10.35 -7.27 0.77
CA GLN A 176 11.25 -8.36 1.15
C GLN A 176 12.65 -7.87 1.55
N GLN A 177 13.21 -6.91 0.80
CA GLN A 177 14.49 -6.27 1.16
C GLN A 177 14.38 -5.47 2.46
N SER A 178 13.29 -4.74 2.68
CA SER A 178 13.04 -3.97 3.92
C SER A 178 13.02 -4.89 5.14
N VAL A 179 12.32 -6.03 5.05
CA VAL A 179 12.26 -7.05 6.12
C VAL A 179 13.63 -7.71 6.33
N LYS A 180 14.35 -8.08 5.27
CA LYS A 180 15.72 -8.62 5.37
C LYS A 180 16.67 -7.65 6.06
N LEU A 181 16.69 -6.38 5.67
CA LEU A 181 17.50 -5.34 6.31
C LEU A 181 17.18 -5.20 7.79
N ARG A 182 15.90 -5.16 8.17
CA ARG A 182 15.48 -5.11 9.59
C ARG A 182 15.84 -6.36 10.39
N GLY A 183 16.21 -7.46 9.74
CA GLY A 183 16.77 -8.67 10.36
C GLY A 183 18.19 -8.50 10.91
N TYR A 184 18.94 -7.49 10.46
CA TYR A 184 20.30 -7.17 10.96
C TYR A 184 20.30 -6.32 12.26
N ARG A 185 19.12 -5.92 12.77
CA ARG A 185 19.00 -5.26 14.08
C ARG A 185 19.61 -6.14 15.20
N PRO A 186 20.25 -5.55 16.23
CA PRO A 186 20.76 -6.31 17.38
C PRO A 186 19.61 -6.96 18.17
N LYS A 187 19.89 -8.01 18.96
CA LYS A 187 18.84 -8.84 19.60
C LYS A 187 17.82 -8.03 20.43
N SER A 188 18.26 -6.99 21.13
CA SER A 188 17.41 -6.07 21.91
C SER A 188 16.48 -5.19 21.04
N GLU A 189 16.84 -4.94 19.79
CA GLU A 189 16.05 -4.19 18.79
C GLU A 189 15.16 -5.10 17.91
N LYS A 190 15.22 -6.44 18.08
CA LYS A 190 14.41 -7.40 17.30
C LYS A 190 12.99 -7.62 17.84
N VAL A 191 12.60 -6.93 18.92
CA VAL A 191 11.22 -6.93 19.43
C VAL A 191 10.28 -6.44 18.30
N PRO A 192 9.16 -7.15 18.03
CA PRO A 192 8.25 -6.76 16.97
C PRO A 192 7.63 -5.39 17.27
N ASP A 193 7.73 -4.47 16.31
CA ASP A 193 7.14 -3.14 16.40
C ASP A 193 6.00 -2.96 15.36
N LYS A 194 5.29 -1.83 15.43
CA LYS A 194 4.18 -1.54 14.49
C LYS A 194 4.69 -1.34 13.07
N ALA A 195 5.97 -1.00 12.84
CA ALA A 195 6.54 -0.93 11.49
C ALA A 195 6.76 -2.32 10.89
N ASP A 196 7.08 -3.35 11.70
CA ASP A 196 7.09 -4.74 11.26
C ASP A 196 5.68 -5.22 10.88
N SER A 197 4.65 -4.90 11.69
CA SER A 197 3.24 -5.18 11.36
C SER A 197 2.77 -4.44 10.10
N MET A 198 3.23 -3.21 9.88
CA MET A 198 2.95 -2.46 8.65
C MET A 198 3.64 -3.08 7.41
N LEU A 199 4.82 -3.68 7.57
CA LEU A 199 5.51 -4.42 6.50
C LEU A 199 4.83 -5.76 6.19
N THR A 200 4.28 -6.47 7.18
CA THR A 200 3.48 -7.69 6.90
C THR A 200 2.17 -7.35 6.21
N TRP A 201 1.48 -6.28 6.65
CA TRP A 201 0.26 -5.80 6.00
C TRP A 201 0.50 -5.37 4.53
N GLU A 202 1.53 -4.55 4.27
CA GLU A 202 1.90 -4.16 2.90
C GLU A 202 2.16 -5.37 2.00
N LYS A 203 2.84 -6.39 2.51
CA LYS A 203 3.10 -7.64 1.77
C LYS A 203 1.83 -8.38 1.40
N GLU A 204 0.80 -8.32 2.25
CA GLU A 204 -0.50 -8.95 2.02
C GLU A 204 -1.36 -8.17 1.02
N GLU A 205 -1.41 -6.85 1.13
CA GLU A 205 -2.08 -5.98 0.17
C GLU A 205 -1.44 -6.06 -1.22
N LEU A 206 -0.10 -6.01 -1.31
CA LEU A 206 0.59 -6.16 -2.59
C LEU A 206 0.35 -7.54 -3.22
N LYS A 207 0.18 -8.59 -2.42
CA LYS A 207 -0.27 -9.91 -2.91
C LYS A 207 -1.73 -9.89 -3.38
N SER A 208 -2.61 -9.17 -2.69
CA SER A 208 -4.03 -9.04 -3.06
C SER A 208 -4.17 -8.32 -4.42
N MET A 209 -3.44 -7.22 -4.60
CA MET A 209 -3.33 -6.46 -5.85
C MET A 209 -2.73 -7.31 -6.97
N LYS A 210 -1.60 -7.98 -6.74
CA LYS A 210 -0.98 -8.88 -7.72
C LYS A 210 -1.98 -9.91 -8.22
N ARG A 211 -2.68 -10.61 -7.31
CA ARG A 211 -3.72 -11.59 -7.66
C ARG A 211 -4.92 -10.96 -8.40
N LYS A 212 -5.28 -9.71 -8.13
CA LYS A 212 -6.35 -8.99 -8.84
C LYS A 212 -5.96 -8.77 -10.30
N MET A 213 -4.74 -8.27 -10.53
CA MET A 213 -4.21 -8.03 -11.86
C MET A 213 -3.96 -9.32 -12.65
N GLU A 214 -3.46 -10.37 -12.02
CA GLU A 214 -3.24 -11.68 -12.69
C GLU A 214 -4.58 -12.29 -13.15
N ARG A 215 -5.65 -12.20 -12.36
CA ARG A 215 -7.00 -12.60 -12.78
C ARG A 215 -7.53 -11.78 -13.96
N ASP A 216 -7.22 -10.50 -14.03
CA ASP A 216 -7.64 -9.66 -15.16
C ASP A 216 -6.81 -9.96 -16.42
N MET A 217 -5.53 -10.28 -16.27
CA MET A 217 -4.68 -10.79 -17.35
C MET A 217 -5.19 -12.12 -17.90
N GLU A 218 -5.57 -13.08 -17.03
CA GLU A 218 -6.18 -14.37 -17.41
C GLU A 218 -7.48 -14.18 -18.20
N LYS A 219 -8.41 -13.35 -17.71
CA LYS A 219 -9.65 -13.00 -18.44
C LYS A 219 -9.34 -12.38 -19.81
N SER A 220 -8.38 -11.45 -19.88
CA SER A 220 -7.98 -10.82 -21.13
C SER A 220 -7.42 -11.82 -22.14
N GLU A 221 -6.69 -12.84 -21.67
CA GLU A 221 -6.13 -13.89 -22.52
C GLU A 221 -7.20 -14.83 -23.07
N VAL A 222 -8.17 -15.24 -22.24
CA VAL A 222 -9.34 -16.02 -22.69
C VAL A 222 -10.12 -15.25 -23.75
N LEU A 223 -10.38 -13.95 -23.53
CA LEU A 223 -11.05 -13.08 -24.51
C LEU A 223 -10.24 -12.87 -25.78
N LEU A 224 -8.90 -12.76 -25.71
CA LEU A 224 -8.06 -12.68 -26.90
C LEU A 224 -8.11 -13.97 -27.72
N LYS A 225 -8.13 -15.15 -27.07
CA LYS A 225 -8.27 -16.45 -27.75
C LYS A 225 -9.64 -16.59 -28.42
N THR A 226 -10.74 -16.23 -27.75
CA THR A 226 -12.07 -16.27 -28.37
C THR A 226 -12.19 -15.27 -29.53
N LEU A 227 -11.74 -14.02 -29.35
CA LEU A 227 -11.73 -13.01 -30.42
C LEU A 227 -10.86 -13.42 -31.62
N ALA A 228 -9.73 -14.09 -31.42
CA ALA A 228 -8.92 -14.65 -32.51
C ALA A 228 -9.70 -15.73 -33.29
N SER A 229 -10.32 -16.69 -32.59
CA SER A 229 -11.15 -17.72 -33.25
C SER A 229 -12.34 -17.13 -34.02
N CYS A 230 -12.96 -16.06 -33.49
CA CYS A 230 -14.02 -15.33 -34.18
C CYS A 230 -13.51 -14.53 -35.39
N ARG A 231 -12.31 -13.94 -35.30
CA ARG A 231 -11.66 -13.26 -36.43
C ARG A 231 -11.35 -14.24 -37.56
N ASP A 232 -10.87 -15.44 -37.24
CA ASP A 232 -10.39 -16.40 -38.22
C ASP A 232 -11.57 -17.10 -38.93
N THR A 233 -12.63 -17.43 -38.19
CA THR A 233 -13.92 -17.87 -38.76
C THR A 233 -14.58 -16.78 -39.62
N LEU A 234 -14.55 -15.52 -39.20
CA LEU A 234 -15.02 -14.39 -40.04
C LEU A 234 -14.18 -14.22 -41.31
N ALA A 235 -12.85 -14.38 -41.23
CA ALA A 235 -11.95 -14.28 -42.38
C ALA A 235 -12.21 -15.40 -43.40
N PHE A 236 -12.52 -16.62 -42.93
CA PHE A 236 -12.95 -17.73 -43.78
C PHE A 236 -14.27 -17.39 -44.50
N CYS A 237 -15.33 -17.04 -43.76
CA CYS A 237 -16.62 -16.63 -44.31
C CYS A 237 -16.50 -15.44 -45.29
N PHE A 238 -15.64 -14.46 -45.00
CA PHE A 238 -15.40 -13.31 -45.89
C PHE A 238 -14.76 -13.74 -47.22
N LYS A 239 -13.78 -14.66 -47.18
CA LYS A 239 -13.13 -15.20 -48.39
C LYS A 239 -14.11 -15.99 -49.27
N GLU A 240 -14.90 -16.90 -48.68
CA GLU A 240 -15.95 -17.64 -49.42
C GLU A 240 -16.92 -16.68 -50.14
N ARG A 241 -17.34 -15.59 -49.47
CA ARG A 241 -18.27 -14.64 -50.08
C ARG A 241 -17.63 -13.72 -51.12
N LEU A 242 -16.32 -13.55 -51.11
CA LEU A 242 -15.62 -12.80 -52.14
C LEU A 242 -15.52 -13.59 -53.46
N GLN A 243 -15.35 -14.92 -53.39
CA GLN A 243 -15.31 -15.79 -54.59
C GLN A 243 -16.61 -15.77 -55.40
N ALA A 244 -17.76 -15.55 -54.76
CA ALA A 244 -19.06 -15.43 -55.44
C ALA A 244 -19.32 -14.05 -56.07
N VAL A 245 -18.35 -13.13 -56.03
CA VAL A 245 -18.56 -11.69 -56.19
C VAL A 245 -17.78 -11.05 -57.34
N ASP A 246 -16.88 -11.77 -58.02
CA ASP A 246 -15.91 -11.23 -59.00
C ASP A 246 -16.51 -10.47 -60.22
N LEU A 247 -17.82 -10.56 -60.47
CA LEU A 247 -18.45 -10.10 -61.73
C LEU A 247 -18.92 -8.63 -61.81
N MET A 248 -18.67 -7.74 -60.83
CA MET A 248 -19.10 -6.31 -60.93
C MET A 248 -18.09 -5.27 -60.41
N ASN A 249 -17.98 -4.12 -61.09
CA ASN A 249 -16.88 -3.15 -60.87
C ASN A 249 -17.12 -2.07 -59.78
N GLN A 250 -18.01 -2.31 -58.80
CA GLN A 250 -18.27 -1.35 -57.72
C GLN A 250 -17.51 -1.68 -56.42
N PRO A 251 -16.86 -0.69 -55.76
CA PRO A 251 -16.15 -0.91 -54.48
C PRO A 251 -17.13 -1.15 -53.31
N LEU A 252 -16.73 -2.00 -52.37
CA LEU A 252 -17.62 -2.53 -51.31
C LEU A 252 -18.24 -1.45 -50.41
N ASP A 253 -17.54 -0.35 -50.10
CA ASP A 253 -18.09 0.70 -49.24
C ASP A 253 -19.26 1.46 -49.88
N LYS A 254 -19.23 1.71 -51.20
CA LYS A 254 -20.34 2.34 -51.92
C LYS A 254 -21.61 1.48 -51.91
N VAL A 255 -21.48 0.15 -51.81
CA VAL A 255 -22.61 -0.77 -51.67
C VAL A 255 -23.30 -0.62 -50.31
N LEU A 256 -22.56 -0.27 -49.25
CA LEU A 256 -23.11 -0.02 -47.91
C LEU A 256 -23.82 1.33 -47.82
N GLU A 257 -23.29 2.36 -48.48
CA GLU A 257 -23.92 3.69 -48.58
C GLU A 257 -25.24 3.62 -49.35
N GLN A 258 -25.26 2.96 -50.52
CA GLN A 258 -26.47 2.74 -51.32
C GLN A 258 -27.54 1.92 -50.57
N ALA A 259 -27.15 1.08 -49.61
CA ALA A 259 -28.08 0.34 -48.76
C ALA A 259 -28.68 1.18 -47.61
N GLY A 260 -28.24 2.44 -47.44
CA GLY A 260 -28.83 3.42 -46.53
C GLY A 260 -28.76 3.07 -45.04
N ARG A 261 -27.81 2.23 -44.60
CA ARG A 261 -27.72 1.74 -43.20
C ARG A 261 -26.30 1.67 -42.68
N HIS A 262 -25.95 2.58 -41.77
CA HIS A 262 -24.62 2.68 -41.16
C HIS A 262 -24.40 1.75 -39.95
N SER A 263 -25.45 1.19 -39.34
CA SER A 263 -25.33 0.35 -38.12
C SER A 263 -25.50 -1.14 -38.38
N TRP A 264 -24.60 -1.94 -37.79
CA TRP A 264 -24.43 -3.37 -38.11
C TRP A 264 -25.23 -4.33 -37.21
N VAL A 265 -25.61 -3.88 -36.02
CA VAL A 265 -26.02 -4.74 -34.89
C VAL A 265 -27.38 -5.44 -35.12
N ASN A 266 -28.23 -4.93 -36.03
CA ASN A 266 -29.57 -5.49 -36.30
C ASN A 266 -29.64 -6.25 -37.63
N LEU A 267 -28.94 -7.39 -37.70
CA LEU A 267 -29.10 -8.38 -38.79
C LEU A 267 -30.43 -9.17 -38.70
N SER A 268 -31.08 -9.16 -37.54
CA SER A 268 -32.35 -9.83 -37.25
C SER A 268 -33.60 -9.09 -37.76
N ARG A 269 -33.47 -7.85 -38.27
CA ARG A 269 -34.61 -7.12 -38.87
C ARG A 269 -34.74 -7.50 -40.34
N ALA A 270 -35.78 -8.26 -40.66
CA ALA A 270 -36.12 -8.68 -42.02
C ALA A 270 -36.16 -7.48 -43.00
N PRO A 271 -35.82 -7.69 -44.30
CA PRO A 271 -35.99 -6.66 -45.31
C PRO A 271 -37.43 -6.16 -45.33
N THR A 272 -37.63 -4.85 -45.26
CA THR A 272 -38.93 -4.24 -45.58
C THR A 272 -39.22 -4.52 -47.06
N PRO A 273 -40.30 -5.23 -47.40
CA PRO A 273 -40.54 -5.64 -48.78
C PRO A 273 -40.86 -4.42 -49.64
N ARG A 274 -40.11 -4.23 -50.73
CA ARG A 274 -40.61 -3.42 -51.84
C ARG A 274 -41.65 -4.25 -52.58
N THR A 275 -42.89 -3.76 -52.55
CA THR A 275 -44.00 -4.03 -53.49
C THR A 275 -44.02 -5.39 -54.19
N GLN A 276 -44.78 -6.31 -53.58
CA GLN A 276 -45.55 -7.41 -54.16
C GLN A 276 -45.51 -7.56 -55.70
N GLY A 277 -44.84 -8.63 -56.17
CA GLY A 277 -44.83 -9.08 -57.56
C GLY A 277 -44.70 -10.61 -57.67
N GLN A 278 -45.82 -11.32 -57.45
CA GLN A 278 -46.06 -12.76 -57.69
C GLN A 278 -45.16 -13.82 -56.98
N LYS A 279 -45.76 -14.99 -56.74
CA LYS A 279 -45.17 -16.24 -56.22
C LYS A 279 -44.88 -17.18 -57.40
N THR A 280 -43.97 -18.16 -57.42
CA THR A 280 -42.77 -18.60 -56.66
C THR A 280 -42.11 -19.70 -57.50
N PRO A 281 -40.85 -20.08 -57.25
CA PRO A 281 -40.66 -21.44 -56.74
C PRO A 281 -39.70 -21.52 -55.53
N PRO A 282 -39.90 -22.49 -54.61
CA PRO A 282 -38.83 -23.05 -53.79
C PRO A 282 -38.12 -24.20 -54.54
N PRO A 283 -36.99 -24.74 -54.06
CA PRO A 283 -36.07 -24.24 -53.03
C PRO A 283 -34.68 -23.90 -53.61
N ASP A 284 -33.82 -23.27 -52.80
CA ASP A 284 -32.37 -23.45 -52.92
C ASP A 284 -31.78 -23.56 -51.50
N PRO A 285 -31.11 -24.67 -51.13
CA PRO A 285 -30.44 -24.79 -49.82
C PRO A 285 -29.28 -23.80 -49.63
N VAL A 286 -28.87 -23.10 -50.69
CA VAL A 286 -27.79 -22.10 -50.70
C VAL A 286 -28.33 -20.71 -51.08
N GLY A 287 -29.18 -20.15 -50.20
CA GLY A 287 -29.54 -18.74 -50.30
C GLY A 287 -28.31 -17.81 -50.23
N THR A 288 -28.51 -16.49 -50.38
CA THR A 288 -27.46 -15.49 -50.10
C THR A 288 -26.86 -15.62 -48.68
N TYR A 289 -27.51 -16.38 -47.79
CA TYR A 289 -26.98 -16.91 -46.54
C TYR A 289 -26.80 -18.44 -46.65
N THR A 290 -25.56 -18.91 -46.78
CA THR A 290 -25.20 -20.33 -46.59
C THR A 290 -25.58 -20.79 -45.18
N PRO A 291 -25.96 -22.06 -44.97
CA PRO A 291 -26.38 -22.57 -43.66
C PRO A 291 -25.26 -22.61 -42.60
N ALA A 292 -23.98 -22.51 -42.99
CA ALA A 292 -22.89 -22.26 -42.04
C ALA A 292 -22.96 -20.86 -41.39
N LEU A 293 -23.69 -19.94 -42.02
CA LEU A 293 -23.84 -18.53 -41.65
C LEU A 293 -25.30 -18.23 -41.22
N VAL A 294 -25.89 -19.14 -40.43
CA VAL A 294 -27.23 -18.93 -39.83
C VAL A 294 -27.25 -17.57 -39.12
N PRO A 295 -28.22 -16.68 -39.42
CA PRO A 295 -28.26 -15.31 -38.89
C PRO A 295 -28.47 -15.21 -37.36
N THR A 296 -28.49 -16.32 -36.63
CA THR A 296 -28.74 -16.40 -35.18
C THR A 296 -27.54 -16.80 -34.34
N LYS A 297 -26.49 -17.45 -34.89
CA LYS A 297 -25.32 -17.86 -34.09
C LYS A 297 -24.17 -16.86 -34.20
N THR A 298 -23.57 -16.72 -35.38
CA THR A 298 -22.37 -15.87 -35.54
C THR A 298 -22.56 -14.39 -35.17
N PRO A 299 -23.61 -13.65 -35.60
CA PRO A 299 -23.71 -12.21 -35.30
C PRO A 299 -24.09 -11.92 -33.84
N LEU A 300 -24.87 -12.79 -33.19
CA LEU A 300 -25.20 -12.64 -31.77
C LEU A 300 -23.99 -12.92 -30.89
N THR A 301 -23.21 -13.98 -31.18
CA THR A 301 -21.95 -14.25 -30.48
C THR A 301 -20.93 -13.12 -30.67
N ILE A 302 -20.78 -12.56 -31.88
CA ILE A 302 -19.91 -11.40 -32.11
C ILE A 302 -20.37 -10.18 -31.32
N SER A 303 -21.67 -9.85 -31.37
CA SER A 303 -22.22 -8.69 -30.65
C SER A 303 -22.00 -8.82 -29.15
N ARG A 304 -22.20 -10.02 -28.59
CA ARG A 304 -21.91 -10.36 -27.19
C ARG A 304 -20.43 -10.18 -26.86
N LEU A 305 -19.51 -10.76 -27.63
CA LEU A 305 -18.06 -10.64 -27.41
C LEU A 305 -17.56 -9.18 -27.54
N LEU A 306 -18.18 -8.37 -28.40
CA LEU A 306 -17.87 -6.93 -28.52
C LEU A 306 -18.32 -6.12 -27.29
N VAL A 307 -19.39 -6.53 -26.62
CA VAL A 307 -19.83 -5.97 -25.33
C VAL A 307 -18.93 -6.46 -24.21
N GLU A 308 -18.74 -7.78 -24.06
CA GLU A 308 -17.87 -8.39 -23.05
C GLU A 308 -16.45 -7.82 -23.10
N SER A 309 -15.85 -7.67 -24.30
CA SER A 309 -14.53 -7.03 -24.46
C SER A 309 -14.50 -5.56 -24.07
N LYS A 310 -15.57 -4.79 -24.32
CA LYS A 310 -15.68 -3.39 -23.91
C LYS A 310 -15.78 -3.28 -22.39
N ASP A 311 -16.60 -4.11 -21.77
CA ASP A 311 -16.82 -4.10 -20.33
C ASP A 311 -15.56 -4.55 -19.58
N THR A 312 -14.86 -5.59 -20.06
CA THR A 312 -13.56 -5.96 -19.49
C THR A 312 -12.48 -4.90 -19.68
N LEU A 313 -12.45 -4.17 -20.81
CA LEU A 313 -11.53 -3.05 -20.98
C LEU A 313 -11.77 -1.94 -19.94
N VAL A 314 -13.04 -1.61 -19.68
CA VAL A 314 -13.44 -0.60 -18.68
C VAL A 314 -13.07 -1.07 -17.27
N GLU A 315 -13.33 -2.32 -16.91
CA GLU A 315 -12.97 -2.87 -15.60
C GLU A 315 -11.45 -2.98 -15.41
N MET A 316 -10.70 -3.41 -16.43
CA MET A 316 -9.23 -3.43 -16.40
C MET A 316 -8.64 -2.03 -16.21
N ALA A 317 -9.20 -1.01 -16.86
CA ALA A 317 -8.74 0.37 -16.72
C ALA A 317 -9.04 0.96 -15.33
N LYS A 318 -10.22 0.68 -14.76
CA LYS A 318 -10.53 1.03 -13.36
C LYS A 318 -9.56 0.34 -12.39
N ASN A 319 -9.39 -0.98 -12.56
CA ASN A 319 -8.55 -1.79 -11.68
C ASN A 319 -7.08 -1.37 -11.71
N GLU A 320 -6.56 -0.99 -12.87
CA GLU A 320 -5.21 -0.44 -13.04
C GLU A 320 -5.03 0.89 -12.29
N ALA A 321 -5.95 1.83 -12.50
CA ALA A 321 -5.90 3.15 -11.85
C ALA A 321 -6.07 3.05 -10.32
N ASP A 322 -6.94 2.18 -9.84
CA ASP A 322 -7.15 1.94 -8.41
C ASP A 322 -5.92 1.28 -7.76
N VAL A 323 -5.35 0.25 -8.40
CA VAL A 323 -4.11 -0.39 -7.91
C VAL A 323 -2.95 0.61 -7.90
N GLY A 324 -2.82 1.47 -8.91
CA GLY A 324 -1.80 2.53 -8.93
C GLY A 324 -1.91 3.50 -7.75
N LYS A 325 -3.13 3.97 -7.44
CA LYS A 325 -3.40 4.84 -6.28
C LYS A 325 -3.13 4.13 -4.95
N GLN A 326 -3.66 2.92 -4.78
CA GLN A 326 -3.50 2.15 -3.54
C GLN A 326 -2.03 1.78 -3.30
N HIS A 327 -1.29 1.34 -4.33
CA HIS A 327 0.14 1.04 -4.26
C HIS A 327 0.95 2.22 -3.73
N LEU A 328 0.72 3.42 -4.26
CA LEU A 328 1.39 4.65 -3.79
C LEU A 328 1.03 4.96 -2.33
N GLN A 329 -0.26 4.96 -1.98
CA GLN A 329 -0.73 5.25 -0.61
C GLN A 329 -0.16 4.28 0.44
N ILE A 330 -0.13 2.98 0.13
CA ILE A 330 0.46 1.96 1.02
C ILE A 330 1.96 2.19 1.17
N SER A 331 2.68 2.36 0.06
CA SER A 331 4.12 2.63 0.06
C SER A 331 4.47 3.88 0.87
N ASP A 332 3.69 4.96 0.73
CA ASP A 332 3.85 6.20 1.51
C ASP A 332 3.58 5.97 2.99
N ARG A 333 2.47 5.30 3.34
CA ARG A 333 2.10 5.02 4.74
C ARG A 333 3.16 4.19 5.47
N VAL A 334 3.73 3.18 4.82
CA VAL A 334 4.80 2.34 5.41
C VAL A 334 6.14 3.09 5.45
N SER A 335 6.43 3.93 4.44
CA SER A 335 7.65 4.73 4.46
C SER A 335 7.60 5.81 5.56
N ALA A 336 6.43 6.40 5.80
CA ALA A 336 6.18 7.30 6.92
C ALA A 336 6.31 6.57 8.28
N SER A 337 5.77 5.35 8.41
CA SER A 337 5.90 4.58 9.67
C SER A 337 7.34 4.21 10.00
N LEU A 338 8.13 3.81 9.00
CA LEU A 338 9.57 3.54 9.15
C LEU A 338 10.37 4.81 9.47
N ALA A 339 10.06 5.93 8.81
CA ALA A 339 10.70 7.22 9.11
C ALA A 339 10.34 7.76 10.50
N GLN A 340 9.13 7.49 11.00
CA GLN A 340 8.76 7.80 12.38
C GLN A 340 9.48 6.88 13.38
N LYS A 341 9.55 5.56 13.13
CA LYS A 341 10.32 4.63 13.98
C LYS A 341 11.78 5.05 14.12
N ALA A 342 12.41 5.49 13.02
CA ALA A 342 13.77 6.02 13.02
C ALA A 342 13.92 7.26 13.93
N ARG A 343 12.97 8.22 13.89
CA ARG A 343 12.97 9.39 14.79
C ARG A 343 12.77 8.96 16.25
N GLU A 344 11.83 8.07 16.53
CA GLU A 344 11.62 7.51 17.87
C GLU A 344 12.90 6.83 18.41
N THR A 345 13.67 6.11 17.57
CA THR A 345 14.98 5.54 17.97
C THR A 345 16.07 6.59 18.18
N LEU A 346 16.06 7.70 17.45
CA LEU A 346 17.00 8.81 17.62
C LEU A 346 16.77 9.51 18.98
N GLU A 347 15.52 9.83 19.31
CA GLU A 347 15.17 10.41 20.62
C GLU A 347 15.61 9.51 21.79
N LEU A 348 15.44 8.19 21.66
CA LEU A 348 15.88 7.23 22.68
C LEU A 348 17.41 7.16 22.79
N LYS A 349 18.12 7.21 21.66
CA LYS A 349 19.60 7.30 21.62
C LYS A 349 20.09 8.57 22.33
N GLU A 350 19.48 9.71 22.06
CA GLU A 350 19.85 10.99 22.68
C GLU A 350 19.64 10.96 24.20
N ARG A 351 18.51 10.43 24.68
CA ARG A 351 18.25 10.24 26.11
C ARG A 351 19.28 9.33 26.78
N LEU A 352 19.64 8.21 26.17
CA LEU A 352 20.69 7.31 26.68
C LEU A 352 22.07 7.96 26.71
N ASN A 353 22.39 8.81 25.73
CA ASN A 353 23.63 9.57 25.72
C ASN A 353 23.67 10.61 26.86
N MET A 354 22.55 11.27 27.15
CA MET A 354 22.43 12.21 28.27
C MET A 354 22.55 11.51 29.63
N THR A 355 21.90 10.34 29.83
CA THR A 355 22.05 9.59 31.10
C THR A 355 23.47 9.06 31.29
N LEU A 356 24.14 8.60 30.23
CA LEU A 356 25.57 8.27 30.26
C LEU A 356 26.45 9.47 30.66
N GLY A 357 26.17 10.67 30.14
CA GLY A 357 26.85 11.90 30.53
C GLY A 357 26.70 12.21 32.02
N LEU A 358 25.47 12.17 32.55
CA LEU A 358 25.19 12.37 33.98
C LEU A 358 25.87 11.33 34.86
N MET A 359 25.85 10.05 34.47
CA MET A 359 26.48 8.97 35.22
C MET A 359 28.00 9.04 35.26
N ARG A 360 28.67 9.52 34.20
CA ARG A 360 30.12 9.80 34.27
C ARG A 360 30.41 10.84 35.36
N GLY A 361 29.59 11.89 35.43
CA GLY A 361 29.69 12.92 36.48
C GLY A 361 29.39 12.43 37.90
N THR A 362 28.56 11.40 38.09
CA THR A 362 28.38 10.76 39.42
C THR A 362 29.53 9.80 39.75
N ILE A 363 29.96 8.95 38.80
CA ILE A 363 31.09 8.03 38.97
C ILE A 363 32.36 8.80 39.37
N HIS A 364 32.70 9.91 38.70
CA HIS A 364 33.86 10.71 39.06
C HIS A 364 33.75 11.33 40.47
N ARG A 365 32.56 11.76 40.89
CA ARG A 365 32.34 12.27 42.25
C ARG A 365 32.46 11.17 43.30
N CYS A 366 31.83 10.01 43.08
CA CYS A 366 31.92 8.86 44.00
C CYS A 366 33.35 8.31 44.10
N ALA A 367 34.10 8.24 42.99
CA ALA A 367 35.50 7.86 42.99
C ALA A 367 36.37 8.84 43.80
N LYS A 368 36.17 10.16 43.61
CA LYS A 368 36.85 11.19 44.40
C LYS A 368 36.51 11.09 45.90
N TYR A 369 35.24 10.96 46.26
CA TYR A 369 34.82 10.79 47.66
C TYR A 369 35.41 9.51 48.28
N SER A 370 35.47 8.40 47.54
CA SER A 370 36.15 7.17 48.00
C SER A 370 37.63 7.44 48.29
N GLN A 371 38.35 8.12 47.39
CA GLN A 371 39.76 8.49 47.59
C GLN A 371 39.97 9.41 48.80
N GLU A 372 39.09 10.39 49.02
CA GLU A 372 39.10 11.27 50.20
C GLU A 372 38.80 10.49 51.50
N MET A 373 37.86 9.53 51.47
CA MET A 373 37.59 8.64 52.60
C MET A 373 38.76 7.70 52.91
N HIS A 374 39.41 7.12 51.90
CA HIS A 374 40.63 6.33 52.07
C HIS A 374 41.77 7.16 52.65
N THR A 375 41.93 8.41 52.19
CA THR A 375 42.92 9.35 52.71
C THR A 375 42.66 9.64 54.20
N THR A 376 41.45 10.07 54.55
CA THR A 376 41.06 10.37 55.96
C THR A 376 41.15 9.13 56.86
N CYS A 377 40.80 7.94 56.38
CA CYS A 377 41.03 6.68 57.10
C CYS A 377 42.53 6.45 57.38
N GLY A 378 43.40 6.78 56.42
CA GLY A 378 44.85 6.78 56.57
C GLY A 378 45.35 7.79 57.61
N LEU A 379 44.81 9.02 57.62
CA LEU A 379 45.16 10.04 58.63
C LEU A 379 44.76 9.59 60.05
N ILE A 380 43.53 9.07 60.23
CA ILE A 380 43.00 8.60 61.52
C ILE A 380 43.82 7.41 62.07
N LYS A 381 44.31 6.51 61.19
CA LYS A 381 45.17 5.38 61.57
C LYS A 381 46.63 5.78 61.84
N GLY A 382 46.99 7.06 61.66
CA GLY A 382 48.35 7.60 61.72
C GLY A 382 49.27 7.08 60.60
N PRO A 383 50.52 7.56 60.49
CA PRO A 383 51.36 7.38 59.30
C PRO A 383 51.54 5.92 58.86
N LEU A 384 50.83 5.51 57.81
CA LEU A 384 50.99 4.19 57.16
C LEU A 384 52.05 4.22 56.04
N TRP A 385 52.33 5.40 55.47
CA TRP A 385 53.25 5.63 54.36
C TRP A 385 54.11 6.88 54.63
N LYS A 386 55.29 6.95 53.99
CA LYS A 386 56.28 8.03 54.19
C LYS A 386 55.74 9.44 53.88
N GLY A 387 54.71 9.56 53.03
CA GLY A 387 54.04 10.84 52.72
C GLY A 387 53.07 11.36 53.78
N HIS A 388 52.88 10.65 54.90
CA HIS A 388 51.98 11.04 56.00
C HIS A 388 52.72 11.32 57.31
N LEU A 389 54.02 11.59 57.27
CA LEU A 389 54.82 11.85 58.49
C LEU A 389 54.35 13.09 59.29
N GLU A 390 53.59 13.99 58.67
CA GLU A 390 52.98 15.15 59.31
C GLU A 390 51.72 14.81 60.13
N THR A 391 51.15 13.61 60.00
CA THR A 391 50.05 13.18 60.89
C THR A 391 50.59 12.56 62.18
N GLY A 392 49.92 12.90 63.29
CA GLY A 392 50.33 12.52 64.63
C GLY A 392 50.49 11.03 64.88
N GLU A 393 51.22 10.70 65.95
CA GLU A 393 51.60 9.33 66.29
C GLU A 393 50.42 8.37 66.44
N LYS A 394 50.65 7.11 66.04
CA LYS A 394 49.65 6.04 66.18
C LYS A 394 49.37 5.72 67.64
N LEU A 395 48.09 5.58 67.98
CA LEU A 395 47.62 4.97 69.23
C LEU A 395 48.15 3.54 69.48
N ASN A 396 48.64 2.86 68.44
CA ASN A 396 49.30 1.57 68.54
C ASN A 396 50.78 1.64 68.99
N ARG A 397 51.31 2.82 69.34
CA ARG A 397 52.69 2.97 69.84
C ARG A 397 52.93 2.12 71.10
N PRO A 398 54.14 1.56 71.30
CA PRO A 398 54.44 0.71 72.46
C PRO A 398 54.07 1.34 73.80
N LEU A 399 54.25 2.65 73.96
CA LEU A 399 53.90 3.41 75.16
C LEU A 399 52.41 3.32 75.53
N VAL A 400 51.51 3.52 74.55
CA VAL A 400 50.04 3.46 74.78
C VAL A 400 49.60 2.01 75.00
N ARG A 401 50.19 1.06 74.27
CA ARG A 401 49.96 -0.38 74.48
C ARG A 401 50.44 -0.85 75.85
N MET A 402 51.53 -0.29 76.40
CA MET A 402 52.01 -0.57 77.75
C MET A 402 51.07 0.04 78.80
N TYR A 403 50.68 1.30 78.62
CA TYR A 403 49.73 1.98 79.51
C TYR A 403 48.41 1.21 79.64
N GLN A 404 47.81 0.82 78.50
CA GLN A 404 46.53 0.11 78.43
C GLN A 404 46.55 -1.36 78.92
N ARG A 405 47.71 -1.91 79.35
CA ARG A 405 47.78 -3.25 79.96
C ARG A 405 47.24 -3.29 81.40
N HIS A 406 47.18 -2.15 82.08
CA HIS A 406 46.68 -2.08 83.45
C HIS A 406 45.14 -1.95 83.47
N VAL A 407 44.49 -2.64 84.40
CA VAL A 407 43.04 -2.54 84.56
C VAL A 407 42.69 -1.12 85.05
N GLY A 408 41.81 -0.43 84.32
CA GLY A 408 41.40 0.95 84.63
C GLY A 408 42.09 2.06 83.83
N THR A 409 43.12 1.76 83.01
CA THR A 409 43.88 2.77 82.24
C THR A 409 43.45 2.87 80.76
N GLN A 410 42.19 2.55 80.45
CA GLN A 410 41.67 2.65 79.09
C GLN A 410 41.52 4.13 78.66
N LEU A 411 42.25 4.53 77.62
CA LEU A 411 42.12 5.87 77.06
C LEU A 411 40.79 6.00 76.29
N PRO A 412 39.83 6.84 76.72
CA PRO A 412 38.52 6.97 76.06
C PRO A 412 38.65 7.55 74.64
N GLU A 413 39.70 8.32 74.39
CA GLU A 413 40.08 8.80 73.05
C GLU A 413 40.33 7.66 72.07
N ALA A 414 41.02 6.58 72.50
CA ALA A 414 41.34 5.45 71.64
C ALA A 414 40.07 4.66 71.23
N ALA A 415 39.11 4.52 72.14
CA ALA A 415 37.81 3.93 71.84
C ALA A 415 37.01 4.79 70.85
N ARG A 416 37.03 6.12 71.00
CA ARG A 416 36.37 7.07 70.08
C ARG A 416 37.01 7.03 68.68
N LEU A 417 38.34 6.98 68.59
CA LEU A 417 39.07 6.90 67.32
C LEU A 417 38.90 5.54 66.63
N ALA A 418 38.83 4.43 67.38
CA ALA A 418 38.44 3.13 66.83
C ALA A 418 37.01 3.17 66.25
N GLN A 419 36.04 3.69 67.02
CA GLN A 419 34.66 3.84 66.56
C GLN A 419 34.55 4.77 65.33
N GLY A 420 35.35 5.83 65.26
CA GLY A 420 35.46 6.72 64.10
C GLY A 420 36.05 6.01 62.88
N THR A 421 37.10 5.20 63.08
CA THR A 421 37.73 4.37 62.04
C THR A 421 36.75 3.37 61.44
N ASP A 422 36.00 2.65 62.29
CA ASP A 422 34.95 1.72 61.87
C ASP A 422 33.81 2.45 61.14
N LYS A 423 33.44 3.63 61.65
CA LYS A 423 32.71 4.73 60.98
C LYS A 423 33.05 4.80 59.49
N VAL A 424 34.26 5.30 59.23
CA VAL A 424 34.79 5.59 57.90
C VAL A 424 34.94 4.31 57.07
N GLN A 425 35.40 3.20 57.66
CA GLN A 425 35.58 1.94 56.93
C GLN A 425 34.25 1.39 56.39
N ARG A 426 33.15 1.48 57.16
CA ARG A 426 31.81 1.10 56.68
C ARG A 426 31.36 2.01 55.53
N HIS A 427 31.57 3.32 55.64
CA HIS A 427 31.26 4.26 54.56
C HIS A 427 32.07 3.99 53.28
N ILE A 428 33.37 3.68 53.39
CA ILE A 428 34.22 3.24 52.27
C ILE A 428 33.58 2.02 51.57
N THR A 429 33.30 0.95 52.31
CA THR A 429 32.72 -0.28 51.71
C THR A 429 31.33 -0.07 51.10
N HIS A 430 30.57 0.93 51.58
CA HIS A 430 29.30 1.31 50.98
C HIS A 430 29.48 2.12 49.69
N VAL A 431 30.38 3.10 49.68
CA VAL A 431 30.70 3.89 48.48
C VAL A 431 31.32 3.02 47.38
N GLU A 432 32.15 2.04 47.73
CA GLU A 432 32.73 1.07 46.79
C GLU A 432 31.64 0.20 46.14
N LYS A 433 30.69 -0.34 46.91
CA LYS A 433 29.53 -1.06 46.35
C LYS A 433 28.70 -0.18 45.42
N ASN A 434 28.41 1.06 45.82
CA ASN A 434 27.67 2.00 45.00
C ASN A 434 28.44 2.34 43.70
N LEU A 435 29.78 2.40 43.74
CA LEU A 435 30.63 2.61 42.57
C LEU A 435 30.55 1.41 41.61
N ASP A 436 30.63 0.18 42.12
CA ASP A 436 30.52 -1.05 41.32
C ASP A 436 29.15 -1.15 40.63
N GLU A 437 28.07 -0.83 41.34
CA GLU A 437 26.72 -0.74 40.78
C GLU A 437 26.61 0.34 39.69
N LEU A 438 27.19 1.53 39.91
CA LEU A 438 27.26 2.61 38.90
C LEU A 438 28.08 2.21 37.66
N LEU A 439 29.18 1.46 37.83
CA LEU A 439 30.02 0.97 36.74
C LEU A 439 29.32 -0.15 35.95
N ALA A 440 28.62 -1.07 36.62
CA ALA A 440 27.83 -2.11 35.98
C ALA A 440 26.67 -1.52 35.16
N THR A 441 25.93 -0.57 35.74
CA THR A 441 24.84 0.14 35.05
C THR A 441 25.36 1.01 33.89
N HIS A 442 26.50 1.70 34.03
CA HIS A 442 27.14 2.42 32.93
C HIS A 442 27.52 1.49 31.76
N LYS A 443 28.07 0.29 32.03
CA LYS A 443 28.36 -0.72 31.01
C LYS A 443 27.08 -1.17 30.28
N SER A 444 26.01 -1.44 31.02
CA SER A 444 24.70 -1.81 30.47
C SER A 444 24.12 -0.71 29.56
N LEU A 445 24.13 0.55 30.00
CA LEU A 445 23.68 1.69 29.20
C LEU A 445 24.55 1.92 27.95
N THR A 446 25.86 1.73 28.05
CA THR A 446 26.77 1.81 26.89
C THR A 446 26.43 0.75 25.84
N TRP A 447 26.15 -0.49 26.28
CA TRP A 447 25.67 -1.57 25.41
C TRP A 447 24.30 -1.24 24.79
N GLY A 448 23.37 -0.69 25.57
CA GLY A 448 22.06 -0.22 25.10
C GLY A 448 22.17 0.87 24.05
N LEU A 449 23.02 1.88 24.27
CA LEU A 449 23.30 2.96 23.32
C LEU A 449 23.87 2.42 22.00
N ASN A 450 24.82 1.50 22.06
CA ASN A 450 25.38 0.85 20.87
C ASN A 450 24.32 0.03 20.11
N CYS A 451 23.44 -0.69 20.82
CA CYS A 451 22.32 -1.37 20.18
C CYS A 451 21.37 -0.39 19.47
N LYS A 452 21.06 0.76 20.09
CA LYS A 452 20.20 1.81 19.50
C LYS A 452 20.86 2.48 18.29
N ASN A 453 22.19 2.67 18.31
CA ASN A 453 22.95 3.16 17.16
C ASN A 453 22.79 2.24 15.94
N VAL A 454 23.07 0.94 16.10
CA VAL A 454 22.94 -0.05 15.01
C VAL A 454 21.48 -0.18 14.54
N GLY A 455 20.52 -0.14 15.46
CA GLY A 455 19.08 -0.14 15.11
C GLY A 455 18.70 1.04 14.21
N LEU A 456 19.10 2.25 14.58
CA LEU A 456 18.87 3.49 13.81
C LEU A 456 19.52 3.44 12.42
N GLU A 457 20.75 2.96 12.31
CA GLU A 457 21.48 2.82 11.04
C GLU A 457 20.79 1.83 10.08
N VAL A 458 20.27 0.73 10.62
CA VAL A 458 19.47 -0.25 9.85
C VAL A 458 18.19 0.39 9.32
N ASP A 459 17.43 1.09 10.16
CA ASP A 459 16.18 1.75 9.73
C ASP A 459 16.43 2.87 8.71
N HIS A 460 17.46 3.70 8.93
CA HIS A 460 17.89 4.69 7.93
C HIS A 460 18.30 4.04 6.61
N SER A 461 18.89 2.85 6.64
CA SER A 461 19.24 2.11 5.42
C SER A 461 18.01 1.54 4.70
N VAL A 462 16.98 1.11 5.44
CA VAL A 462 15.68 0.70 4.88
C VAL A 462 14.97 1.89 4.22
N VAL A 463 14.89 3.04 4.90
CA VAL A 463 14.27 4.26 4.35
C VAL A 463 15.02 4.72 3.10
N ARG A 464 16.35 4.72 3.11
CA ARG A 464 17.18 5.04 1.93
C ARG A 464 16.97 4.05 0.78
N LEU A 465 16.86 2.74 1.06
CA LEU A 465 16.59 1.72 0.03
C LEU A 465 15.23 1.97 -0.64
N ARG A 466 14.19 2.23 0.16
CA ARG A 466 12.83 2.54 -0.33
C ARG A 466 12.82 3.78 -1.22
N LEU A 467 13.43 4.88 -0.77
CA LEU A 467 13.53 6.11 -1.55
C LEU A 467 14.27 5.90 -2.88
N ARG A 468 15.40 5.19 -2.87
CA ARG A 468 16.17 4.87 -4.09
C ARG A 468 15.36 4.06 -5.09
N GLN A 469 14.68 2.99 -4.63
CA GLN A 469 13.94 2.12 -5.53
C GLN A 469 12.58 2.69 -5.95
N ARG A 470 12.00 3.65 -5.21
CA ARG A 470 10.80 4.38 -5.65
C ARG A 470 11.02 5.18 -6.94
N HIS A 471 12.28 5.53 -7.26
CA HIS A 471 12.59 6.36 -8.43
C HIS A 471 12.07 5.71 -9.75
N PRO A 472 11.40 6.47 -10.64
CA PRO A 472 10.77 5.91 -11.86
C PRO A 472 11.73 5.19 -12.79
N ARG A 473 13.01 5.61 -12.84
CA ARG A 473 14.05 5.00 -13.68
C ARG A 473 14.49 3.60 -13.24
N VAL A 474 14.12 3.13 -12.05
CA VAL A 474 14.51 1.80 -11.55
C VAL A 474 13.47 0.77 -12.01
N CYS A 475 13.79 -0.06 -12.99
CA CYS A 475 12.88 -1.13 -13.41
C CYS A 475 12.91 -2.34 -12.45
N TYR A 476 11.92 -3.24 -12.57
CA TYR A 476 11.85 -4.46 -11.76
C TYR A 476 13.12 -5.34 -11.87
N GLU A 477 13.64 -5.53 -13.09
CA GLU A 477 14.83 -6.34 -13.33
C GLU A 477 16.09 -5.77 -12.66
N GLN A 478 16.29 -4.44 -12.73
CA GLN A 478 17.40 -3.78 -12.05
C GLN A 478 17.31 -3.96 -10.54
N ALA A 479 16.11 -3.81 -9.96
CA ALA A 479 15.88 -4.07 -8.54
C ALA A 479 16.14 -5.54 -8.17
N GLN A 480 15.81 -6.49 -9.06
CA GLN A 480 16.07 -7.92 -8.87
C GLN A 480 17.55 -8.29 -8.97
N ARG A 481 18.33 -7.66 -9.85
CA ARG A 481 19.79 -7.85 -9.94
C ARG A 481 20.48 -7.40 -8.63
N LEU A 482 20.02 -6.31 -8.02
CA LEU A 482 20.51 -5.87 -6.72
C LEU A 482 20.25 -6.92 -5.61
N VAL A 483 19.12 -7.63 -5.61
CA VAL A 483 18.84 -8.69 -4.60
C VAL A 483 19.87 -9.80 -4.60
N LYS A 484 20.43 -10.19 -5.76
CA LYS A 484 21.35 -11.32 -5.88
C LYS A 484 22.76 -11.04 -5.31
N HIS A 485 23.12 -9.76 -5.14
CA HIS A 485 24.45 -9.33 -4.69
C HIS A 485 24.43 -8.46 -3.43
N TRP A 486 23.27 -8.27 -2.78
CA TRP A 486 23.15 -7.40 -1.62
C TRP A 486 23.38 -8.13 -0.30
N ASP A 487 24.64 -8.19 0.13
CA ASP A 487 25.04 -8.40 1.52
C ASP A 487 25.52 -7.06 2.11
N PRO A 488 24.90 -6.51 3.16
CA PRO A 488 25.36 -5.26 3.78
C PRO A 488 26.77 -5.35 4.40
N SER A 489 27.32 -6.55 4.56
CA SER A 489 28.72 -6.77 4.98
C SER A 489 29.73 -6.67 3.81
N SER A 490 29.25 -6.63 2.56
CA SER A 490 30.10 -6.52 1.37
C SER A 490 30.33 -5.05 0.98
N PRO A 491 31.56 -4.65 0.60
CA PRO A 491 31.81 -3.32 0.06
C PRO A 491 31.03 -3.12 -1.24
N PRO A 492 30.58 -1.88 -1.56
CA PRO A 492 29.82 -1.64 -2.78
C PRO A 492 30.65 -2.06 -4.00
N PRO A 493 30.08 -2.80 -4.96
CA PRO A 493 30.82 -3.19 -6.16
C PRO A 493 31.30 -1.94 -6.89
N PRO A 494 32.54 -1.94 -7.44
CA PRO A 494 33.08 -0.78 -8.13
C PRO A 494 32.12 -0.39 -9.25
N ARG A 495 31.81 0.92 -9.36
CA ARG A 495 30.98 1.45 -10.44
C ARG A 495 31.61 1.00 -11.77
N SER A 496 30.95 0.10 -12.48
CA SER A 496 31.30 -0.26 -13.84
C SER A 496 31.37 1.03 -14.65
N LYS A 497 32.56 1.38 -15.15
CA LYS A 497 32.76 2.56 -15.98
C LYS A 497 31.76 2.49 -17.15
N SER A 498 31.03 3.57 -17.35
CA SER A 498 30.24 3.76 -18.56
C SER A 498 31.18 3.79 -19.76
N SER A 499 31.30 2.67 -20.47
CA SER A 499 31.81 2.65 -21.84
C SER A 499 30.70 3.16 -22.75
N ALA A 500 30.57 4.48 -22.77
CA ALA A 500 29.81 5.22 -23.76
C ALA A 500 30.73 6.34 -24.27
N ASP A 501 30.68 6.50 -25.59
CA ASP A 501 31.23 7.58 -26.43
C ASP A 501 32.49 7.21 -27.24
N PRO A 502 32.49 7.43 -28.57
CA PRO A 502 31.37 7.50 -29.53
C PRO A 502 31.18 6.22 -30.37
#